data_AF-A0A963I2R0-F1
#
_entry.id   AF-A0A963I2R0-F1
#
_cell.length_a   1.000
_cell.length_b   1.000
_cell.length_c   1.000
_cell.angle_alpha   90.00
_cell.angle_beta   90.00
_cell.angle_gamma   90.00
#
_symmetry.space_group_name_H-M   'P 1'
#
loop_
_entity.id
_entity.type
_entity.pdbx_description
1 polymer ?
#
loop_
_entity_poly.entity_id
_entity_poly.type
_entity_poly.pdbx_seq_one_letter_code
_entity_poly.pdbx_strand_id
1 'polypeptide(L)' 'MRQRLAVLAPEQIEIGDDSALHAGHAGARGGGGHFRLTIVSGAFAGKTTLQRHRIVYDALGDMMHKEIHALAIKALPATN' A
#
# COMPACT_ATOMS: atom_id res chain seq x y z
N MET A 1 2.26 -2.07 -8.59
CA MET A 1 2.31 -1.35 -7.29
C MET A 1 3.41 -0.29 -7.24
N ARG A 2 4.71 -0.63 -7.24
CA ARG A 2 5.82 0.36 -7.16
C ARG A 2 5.74 1.47 -8.21
N GLN A 3 5.51 1.12 -9.47
CA GLN A 3 5.39 2.09 -10.57
C GLN A 3 4.26 3.10 -10.36
N ARG A 4 3.12 2.67 -9.81
CA ARG A 4 2.00 3.57 -9.51
C ARG A 4 2.32 4.52 -8.36
N LEU A 5 3.03 4.02 -7.34
CA LEU A 5 3.46 4.81 -6.19
C LEU A 5 4.58 5.80 -6.53
N ALA A 6 5.26 5.66 -7.67
CA ALA A 6 6.32 6.58 -8.11
C ALA A 6 5.81 8.03 -8.31
N VAL A 7 4.52 8.23 -8.58
CA VAL A 7 3.89 9.55 -8.67
C VAL A 7 3.98 10.34 -7.35
N LEU A 8 4.14 9.65 -6.22
CA LEU A 8 4.29 10.26 -4.91
C LEU A 8 5.74 10.66 -4.62
N ALA A 9 6.66 10.50 -5.57
CA ALA A 9 8.10 10.72 -5.39
C ALA A 9 8.63 10.18 -4.04
N PRO A 10 8.39 8.88 -3.73
CA PRO A 10 8.78 8.32 -2.46
C PRO A 10 10.29 8.14 -2.37
N GLU A 11 10.83 8.49 -1.21
CA GLU A 11 12.24 8.27 -0.87
C GLU A 11 12.48 6.81 -0.48
N GLN A 12 11.48 6.17 0.11
CA GLN A 12 11.54 4.75 0.47
C GLN A 12 10.21 4.07 0.15
N ILE A 13 10.30 2.89 -0.47
CA ILE A 13 9.17 2.00 -0.70
C ILE A 13 9.57 0.58 -0.33
N GLU A 14 8.86 0.00 0.63
CA GLU A 14 8.94 -1.41 1.00
C GLU A 14 7.57 -2.06 0.81
N ILE A 15 7.53 -3.16 0.07
CA ILE A 15 6.31 -3.92 -0.19
C ILE A 15 6.55 -5.36 0.26
N GLY A 16 5.77 -5.82 1.23
CA GLY A 16 5.70 -7.22 1.64
C GLY A 16 4.46 -7.88 1.06
N ASP A 17 4.62 -9.09 0.54
CA ASP A 17 3.52 -9.98 0.18
C ASP A 17 3.42 -11.09 1.22
N ASP A 18 2.30 -11.14 1.94
CA ASP A 18 1.98 -12.22 2.89
C ASP A 18 0.93 -13.18 2.32
N SER A 19 0.66 -13.09 1.01
CA SER A 19 -0.32 -13.94 0.34
C SER A 19 0.02 -15.44 0.49
N ALA A 20 1.32 -15.76 0.55
CA ALA A 20 1.81 -17.12 0.76
C ALA A 20 1.54 -17.69 2.16
N LEU A 21 1.46 -16.87 3.21
CA LEU A 21 1.18 -17.34 4.59
C LEU A 21 -0.27 -17.82 4.76
N HIS A 22 -1.14 -17.52 3.79
CA HIS A 22 -2.55 -17.92 3.79
C HIS A 22 -2.93 -18.86 2.63
N ALA A 23 -1.96 -19.33 1.83
CA ALA A 23 -2.17 -20.31 0.77
C ALA A 23 -2.68 -21.64 1.35
N GLY A 24 -4.01 -21.78 1.46
CA GLY A 24 -4.68 -22.97 2.02
C GLY A 24 -5.85 -22.68 2.97
N HIS A 25 -6.02 -21.45 3.47
CA HIS A 25 -7.14 -21.07 4.34
C HIS A 25 -8.34 -20.51 3.57
N ALA A 26 -9.54 -20.61 4.17
CA ALA A 26 -10.81 -20.21 3.55
C ALA A 26 -10.82 -18.74 3.05
N GLY A 27 -10.03 -17.85 3.64
CA GLY A 27 -9.87 -16.45 3.20
C GLY A 27 -9.10 -16.28 1.88
N ALA A 28 -8.25 -17.23 1.49
CA ALA A 28 -7.56 -17.21 0.20
C ALA A 28 -8.48 -17.54 -0.98
N ARG A 29 -9.70 -18.05 -0.72
CA ARG A 29 -10.69 -18.38 -1.76
C ARG A 29 -11.29 -17.14 -2.44
N GLY A 30 -11.05 -15.94 -1.92
CA GLY A 30 -11.42 -14.66 -2.53
C GLY A 30 -10.43 -14.14 -3.58
N GLY A 31 -9.30 -14.82 -3.79
CA GLY A 31 -8.37 -14.56 -4.91
C GLY A 31 -7.43 -13.34 -4.79
N GLY A 32 -7.64 -12.43 -3.83
CA GLY A 32 -6.77 -11.27 -3.64
C GLY A 32 -5.68 -11.49 -2.57
N GLY A 33 -4.50 -10.93 -2.82
CA GLY A 33 -3.35 -11.05 -1.92
C GLY A 33 -3.42 -10.16 -0.68
N HIS A 34 -2.68 -10.54 0.37
CA HIS A 34 -2.45 -9.70 1.55
C HIS A 34 -1.11 -9.00 1.37
N PHE A 35 -1.14 -7.66 1.31
CA PHE A 35 0.06 -6.85 1.10
C PHE A 35 0.32 -5.94 2.29
N ARG A 36 1.60 -5.74 2.60
CA ARG A 36 2.08 -4.68 3.48
C ARG A 36 2.83 -3.66 2.63
N LEU A 37 2.50 -2.38 2.80
CA LEU A 37 3.19 -1.27 2.13
C LEU A 37 3.71 -0.30 3.19
N THR A 38 5.02 -0.14 3.24
CA THR A 38 5.67 0.99 3.92
C THR A 38 6.17 1.96 2.88
N ILE A 39 5.77 3.23 2.99
CA ILE A 39 6.16 4.28 2.04
C ILE A 39 6.54 5.56 2.80
N VAL A 40 7.71 6.10 2.45
CA VAL A 40 8.21 7.39 2.94
C VAL A 40 8.20 8.38 1.78
N SER A 41 7.55 9.52 1.96
CA SER A 41 7.49 10.57 0.94
C SER A 41 7.21 11.94 1.54
N GLY A 42 7.79 12.99 0.95
CA GLY A 42 7.44 14.38 1.22
C GLY A 42 5.98 14.73 0.94
N ALA A 43 5.28 13.99 0.06
CA ALA A 43 3.85 14.18 -0.22
C ALA A 43 2.95 13.99 1.00
N PHE A 44 3.46 13.32 2.05
CA PHE A 44 2.75 13.06 3.29
C PHE A 44 2.99 14.12 4.39
N ALA A 45 3.88 15.10 4.15
CA ALA A 45 4.16 16.17 5.09
C ALA A 45 2.89 17.00 5.38
N GLY A 46 2.63 17.26 6.66
CA GLY A 46 1.44 17.99 7.12
C GLY A 46 0.10 17.28 6.89
N LYS A 47 0.09 16.02 6.44
CA LYS A 47 -1.13 15.22 6.23
C LYS A 47 -1.39 14.31 7.43
N THR A 48 -2.67 14.11 7.75
CA THR A 48 -3.10 13.13 8.76
C THR A 48 -2.96 11.70 8.23
N THR A 49 -2.94 10.70 9.11
CA THR A 49 -2.87 9.28 8.72
C THR A 49 -3.94 8.91 7.69
N LEU A 50 -5.19 9.34 7.89
CA LEU A 50 -6.28 9.08 6.96
C LEU A 50 -6.04 9.70 5.59
N GLN A 51 -5.55 10.95 5.53
CA GLN A 51 -5.23 11.62 4.27
C GLN A 51 -4.10 10.92 3.52
N ARG A 52 -3.06 10.47 4.23
CA ARG A 52 -1.96 9.70 3.63
C ARG A 52 -2.46 8.38 3.04
N HIS A 53 -3.33 7.68 3.78
CA HIS A 53 -3.95 6.45 3.28
C HIS A 53 -4.77 6.73 2.02
N ARG A 54 -5.55 7.82 2.01
CA ARG A 54 -6.33 8.24 0.83
C ARG A 54 -5.43 8.46 -0.39
N ILE A 55 -4.35 9.21 -0.22
CA ILE A 55 -3.36 9.45 -1.29
C ILE A 55 -2.77 8.14 -1.83
N VAL A 56 -2.43 7.20 -0.93
CA VAL A 56 -1.92 5.88 -1.34
C VAL A 56 -2.99 5.08 -2.08
N TYR A 57 -4.23 5.07 -1.60
CA TYR A 57 -5.33 4.40 -2.28
C TYR A 57 -5.61 5.00 -3.66
N ASP A 58 -5.62 6.32 -3.78
CA ASP A 58 -5.83 7.02 -5.05
C ASP A 58 -4.70 6.69 -6.03
N ALA A 59 -3.45 6.61 -5.57
CA ALA A 59 -2.31 6.21 -6.41
C ALA A 59 -2.41 4.74 -6.86
N LEU A 60 -2.90 3.83 -6.01
CA LEU A 60 -3.08 2.42 -6.35
C LEU A 60 -4.28 2.21 -7.29
N GLY A 61 -5.32 3.03 -7.17
CA GLY A 61 -6.52 2.99 -8.00
C GLY A 61 -7.12 1.60 -8.11
N ASP A 62 -7.36 1.13 -9.33
CA ASP A 62 -8.03 -0.14 -9.62
C ASP A 62 -7.33 -1.40 -9.06
N MET A 63 -6.05 -1.33 -8.69
CA MET A 63 -5.34 -2.47 -8.08
C MET A 63 -6.02 -2.90 -6.76
N MET A 64 -6.57 -1.95 -6.01
CA MET A 64 -7.30 -2.21 -4.76
C MET A 64 -8.59 -3.00 -4.97
N HIS A 65 -9.15 -2.98 -6.18
CA HIS A 65 -10.42 -3.64 -6.49
C HIS A 65 -10.24 -5.00 -7.17
N LYS A 66 -9.06 -5.24 -7.78
CA LYS A 66 -8.81 -6.42 -8.62
C LYS A 66 -7.80 -7.40 -8.03
N GLU A 67 -6.76 -6.90 -7.37
CA GLU A 67 -5.57 -7.70 -7.05
C GLU A 67 -5.32 -7.78 -5.54
N ILE A 68 -5.75 -6.77 -4.79
CA ILE A 68 -5.47 -6.65 -3.36
C ILE A 68 -6.73 -6.93 -2.55
N HIS A 69 -6.71 -7.98 -1.73
CA HIS A 69 -7.80 -8.24 -0.79
C HIS A 69 -7.67 -7.39 0.48
N ALA A 70 -6.45 -7.30 1.01
CA ALA A 70 -6.14 -6.51 2.18
C ALA A 70 -4.78 -5.82 2.02
N LEU A 71 -4.72 -4.54 2.37
CA LEU A 71 -3.51 -3.73 2.32
C LEU A 71 -3.26 -3.07 3.68
N ALA A 72 -2.17 -3.45 4.34
CA ALA A 72 -1.68 -2.72 5.50
C ALA A 72 -0.77 -1.58 5.02
N ILE A 73 -1.19 -0.33 5.25
CA ILE A 73 -0.45 0.86 4.82
C ILE A 73 0.26 1.49 6.01
N LYS A 74 1.56 1.74 5.86
CA LYS A 74 2.38 2.57 6.75
C LYS A 74 2.98 3.72 5.93
N ALA A 75 2.28 4.86 5.94
CA ALA A 75 2.69 6.06 5.21
C ALA A 75 3.32 7.12 6.15
N LEU A 76 4.60 7.38 5.97
CA LEU A 76 5.41 8.25 6.81
C LEU A 76 5.89 9.47 6.01
N PRO A 77 5.86 10.69 6.58
CA PRO A 77 6.45 11.84 5.92
C PRO A 77 7.96 11.67 5.84
N ALA A 78 8.57 12.28 4.84
CA ALA A 78 10.01 12.54 4.83
C ALA A 78 10.41 13.22 6.15
N THR A 79 11.36 12.65 6.88
CA THR A 79 11.99 13.37 7.99
C THR A 79 13.04 14.28 7.36
N ASN A 80 12.77 15.58 7.40
CA ASN A 80 13.69 16.61 6.92
C ASN A 80 14.76 16.94 7.96
#